data_AF-A0AAU3JXP6-F1
#
_entry.id   AF-A0AAU3JXP6-F1
#
_cell.length_a   1.000
_cell.length_b   1.000
_cell.length_c   1.000
_cell.angle_alpha   90.00
_cell.angle_beta   90.00
_cell.angle_gamma   90.00
#
_symmetry.space_group_name_H-M   'P 1'
#
loop_
_entity.id
_entity.type
_entity.pdbx_description
1 polymer ?
#
loop_
_entity_poly.entity_id
_entity_poly.type
_entity_poly.pdbx_seq_one_letter_code
_entity_poly.pdbx_strand_id
1 'polypeptide(L)'
;MSRRFRPNRSGINSLMRTPETGAEVRRIAERIAESAGSDGGDFRTDSALGTRRWRAAVIGNYEKQNDAEGTRRALLRGLDGAD
;
A
#
# COMPACT_ATOMS: atom_id res chain seq x y z
N MET A 1 22.62 -18.30 -28.74
CA MET A 1 22.83 -17.11 -27.89
C MET A 1 21.62 -16.91 -26.98
N SER A 2 21.76 -17.07 -25.66
CA SER A 2 20.67 -16.78 -24.72
C SER A 2 20.54 -15.27 -24.52
N ARG A 3 19.47 -14.64 -25.04
CA ARG A 3 19.12 -13.26 -24.69
C ARG A 3 18.55 -13.28 -23.27
N ARG A 4 19.39 -13.01 -22.27
CA ARG A 4 18.91 -12.73 -20.92
C ARG A 4 18.08 -11.47 -20.94
N PHE A 5 16.86 -11.54 -20.39
CA PHE A 5 16.01 -10.38 -20.18
C PHE A 5 16.76 -9.31 -19.40
N ARG A 6 16.75 -8.07 -19.90
CA ARG A 6 17.30 -6.91 -19.22
C ARG A 6 16.18 -5.91 -18.98
N PRO A 7 15.69 -5.76 -17.74
CA PRO A 7 14.65 -4.79 -17.43
C PRO A 7 15.17 -3.37 -17.64
N ASN A 8 14.29 -2.49 -18.12
CA ASN A 8 14.55 -1.05 -18.22
C ASN A 8 14.54 -0.41 -16.83
N ARG A 9 15.60 -0.63 -16.05
CA ARG A 9 15.72 -0.13 -14.68
C ARG A 9 15.62 1.39 -14.60
N SER A 10 16.17 2.10 -15.59
CA SER A 10 16.10 3.56 -15.64
C SER A 10 14.65 4.05 -15.77
N GLY A 11 13.92 3.54 -16.76
CA GLY A 11 12.51 3.89 -16.97
C GLY A 11 11.64 3.53 -15.77
N ILE A 12 11.82 2.34 -15.19
CA ILE A 12 11.09 1.91 -14.00
C ILE A 12 11.36 2.84 -12.81
N ASN A 13 12.62 3.21 -12.57
CA ASN A 13 12.97 4.10 -11.47
C ASN A 13 12.42 5.52 -11.64
N SER A 14 12.39 6.03 -12.88
CA SER A 14 11.78 7.33 -13.18
C SER A 14 10.27 7.29 -12.98
N LEU A 15 9.61 6.25 -13.49
CA LEU A 15 8.17 6.03 -13.32
C LEU A 15 7.77 6.01 -11.84
N MET A 16 8.51 5.27 -11.01
CA MET A 16 8.23 5.13 -9.57
C MET A 16 8.25 6.44 -8.77
N ARG A 17 8.70 7.55 -9.35
CA ARG A 17 8.80 8.87 -8.71
C ARG A 17 7.80 9.89 -9.26
N THR A 18 7.05 9.56 -10.30
CA THR A 18 6.12 10.53 -10.90
C THR A 18 4.93 10.82 -9.97
N PRO A 19 4.32 12.01 -10.05
CA PRO A 19 3.14 12.34 -9.26
C PRO A 19 1.96 11.38 -9.47
N GLU A 20 1.78 10.87 -10.69
CA GLU A 20 0.70 9.94 -11.04
C GLU A 20 0.88 8.60 -10.31
N THR A 21 2.13 8.12 -10.21
CA THR A 21 2.44 6.94 -9.39
C THR A 21 2.17 7.22 -7.91
N GLY A 22 2.45 8.44 -7.44
CA GLY A 22 2.10 8.86 -6.09
C GLY A 22 0.61 8.82 -5.81
N ALA A 23 -0.19 9.40 -6.70
CA ALA A 23 -1.65 9.37 -6.63
C ALA A 23 -2.19 7.94 -6.63
N GLU A 24 -1.62 7.07 -7.46
CA GLU A 24 -2.04 5.67 -7.56
C GLU A 24 -1.71 4.86 -6.29
N VAL A 25 -0.49 5.02 -5.77
CA VAL A 25 -0.06 4.36 -4.53
C VAL A 25 -0.91 4.83 -3.34
N ARG A 26 -1.25 6.12 -3.28
CA ARG A 26 -2.17 6.66 -2.28
C ARG A 26 -3.57 6.06 -2.42
N ARG A 27 -4.13 6.04 -3.63
CA ARG A 27 -5.46 5.48 -3.92
C ARG A 27 -5.58 4.02 -3.48
N ILE A 28 -4.55 3.22 -3.74
CA ILE A 28 -4.51 1.81 -3.32
C ILE A 28 -4.51 1.71 -1.79
N ALA A 29 -3.71 2.51 -1.10
CA ALA A 29 -3.69 2.51 0.37
C ALA A 29 -5.05 2.92 0.97
N GLU A 30 -5.71 3.93 0.41
CA GLU A 30 -7.06 4.37 0.82
C GLU A 30 -8.08 3.23 0.66
N ARG A 31 -8.05 2.51 -0.47
CA ARG A 31 -8.91 1.34 -0.69
C ARG A 31 -8.65 0.22 0.31
N ILE A 32 -7.39 -0.07 0.63
CA ILE A 32 -7.04 -1.09 1.62
C ILE A 32 -7.57 -0.68 3.01
N ALA A 33 -7.42 0.59 3.38
CA ALA A 33 -7.91 1.12 4.67
C ALA A 33 -9.43 1.02 4.77
N GLU A 34 -10.16 1.38 3.70
CA GLU A 34 -11.62 1.27 3.62
C GLU A 34 -12.09 -0.19 3.76
N SER A 35 -11.45 -1.10 3.01
CA SER A 35 -11.76 -2.53 3.07
C SER A 35 -11.50 -3.11 4.47
N ALA A 36 -10.35 -2.77 5.08
CA ALA A 36 -10.02 -3.23 6.43
C ALA A 36 -10.93 -2.61 7.50
N GLY A 37 -11.40 -1.37 7.29
CA GLY A 37 -12.26 -0.63 8.22
C GLY A 37 -13.71 -1.10 8.27
N SER A 38 -14.19 -1.83 7.25
CA SER A 38 -15.56 -2.37 7.17
C SER A 38 -15.94 -3.25 8.38
N ASP A 39 -14.97 -3.87 9.06
CA ASP A 39 -15.16 -4.68 10.27
C ASP A 39 -15.04 -3.87 11.59
N GLY A 40 -15.19 -2.55 11.52
CA GLY A 40 -15.19 -1.65 12.69
C GLY A 40 -13.79 -1.36 13.24
N GLY A 41 -12.81 -1.16 12.36
CA GLY A 41 -11.47 -0.68 12.72
C GLY A 41 -11.19 0.72 12.15
N ASP A 42 -10.55 1.59 12.94
CA ASP A 42 -10.07 2.89 12.45
C ASP A 42 -8.69 2.72 11.81
N PHE A 43 -8.61 2.83 10.48
CA PHE A 43 -7.36 2.74 9.71
C PHE A 43 -7.04 4.09 9.08
N ARG A 44 -5.78 4.52 9.23
CA ARG A 44 -5.25 5.74 8.60
C ARG A 44 -4.26 5.40 7.51
N THR A 45 -4.20 6.25 6.50
CA THR A 45 -3.22 6.14 5.43
C THR A 45 -2.20 7.26 5.53
N ASP A 46 -0.96 6.94 5.13
CA ASP A 46 0.08 7.94 4.91
C ASP A 46 0.77 7.63 3.57
N SER A 47 1.16 8.65 2.82
CA SER A 47 1.83 8.49 1.54
C SER A 47 2.90 9.56 1.34
N ALA A 48 4.08 9.13 0.90
CA ALA A 48 5.21 10.03 0.71
C ALA A 48 6.15 9.55 -0.41
N LEU A 49 6.78 10.53 -1.07
CA LEU A 49 7.91 10.26 -1.95
C LEU A 49 9.15 10.01 -1.10
N GLY A 50 9.55 8.74 -0.98
CA GLY A 50 10.83 8.38 -0.37
C GLY A 50 12.01 8.63 -1.31
N THR A 51 13.23 8.37 -0.83
CA THR A 51 14.49 8.57 -1.58
C THR A 51 14.52 7.92 -2.98
N ARG A 52 13.74 6.86 -3.19
CA ARG A 52 13.78 6.07 -4.44
C ARG A 52 12.44 5.98 -5.18
N ARG A 53 11.31 6.07 -4.47
CA ARG A 53 9.97 5.80 -5.00
C ARG A 53 8.89 6.32 -4.05
N TRP A 54 7.69 6.53 -4.58
CA TRP A 54 6.49 6.66 -3.78
C TRP A 54 6.24 5.43 -2.91
N ARG A 55 5.73 5.67 -1.71
CA ARG A 55 5.34 4.66 -0.73
C ARG A 55 4.05 5.12 -0.09
N ALA A 56 3.21 4.17 0.28
CA ALA A 56 2.11 4.41 1.19
C ALA A 56 2.09 3.34 2.27
N ALA A 57 1.53 3.70 3.41
CA ALA A 57 1.30 2.85 4.55
C ALA A 57 -0.18 2.90 4.92
N VAL A 58 -0.70 1.75 5.36
CA VAL A 58 -1.98 1.66 6.05
C VAL A 58 -1.66 1.31 7.50
N ILE A 59 -2.08 2.17 8.41
CA ILE A 59 -1.74 2.12 9.82
C ILE A 59 -3.05 1.91 10.58
N GLY A 60 -3.16 0.76 11.23
CA GLY A 60 -4.42 0.31 11.80
C GLY A 60 -4.59 0.55 13.29
N ASN A 61 -5.87 0.71 13.63
CA ASN A 61 -6.51 0.32 14.88
C ASN A 61 -5.97 1.00 16.13
N TYR A 62 -6.03 2.32 16.12
CA TYR A 62 -5.71 3.16 17.28
C TYR A 62 -6.69 2.95 18.45
N GLU A 63 -7.90 2.43 18.21
CA GLU A 63 -8.95 2.28 19.22
C GLU A 63 -9.02 0.90 19.88
N LYS A 64 -8.74 -0.21 19.17
CA LYS A 64 -8.71 -1.54 19.80
C LYS A 64 -7.30 -1.87 20.32
N GLN A 65 -7.02 -1.39 21.53
CA GLN A 65 -5.84 -1.82 22.26
C GLN A 65 -5.86 -3.35 22.48
N ASN A 66 -4.74 -4.02 22.24
CA ASN A 66 -4.52 -5.46 22.44
C ASN A 66 -5.17 -6.43 21.41
N ASP A 67 -5.68 -5.96 20.27
CA ASP A 67 -6.15 -6.82 19.17
C ASP A 67 -5.22 -6.79 17.94
N ALA A 68 -3.97 -7.20 18.13
CA ALA A 68 -2.98 -7.24 17.06
C ALA A 68 -3.34 -8.26 15.96
N GLU A 69 -3.89 -9.40 16.35
CA GLU A 69 -4.25 -10.49 15.42
C GLU A 69 -5.47 -10.13 14.56
N GLY A 70 -6.51 -9.50 15.15
CA GLY A 70 -7.64 -8.98 14.39
C GLY A 70 -7.23 -7.88 13.43
N THR A 71 -6.38 -6.95 13.87
CA THR A 71 -5.81 -5.89 13.02
C THR A 71 -5.04 -6.48 11.83
N ARG A 72 -4.21 -7.50 12.08
CA ARG A 72 -3.45 -8.18 11.03
C ARG A 72 -4.37 -8.86 10.01
N ARG A 73 -5.40 -9.57 10.46
CA ARG A 73 -6.36 -10.24 9.57
C ARG A 73 -7.12 -9.24 8.70
N ALA A 74 -7.56 -8.13 9.29
CA ALA A 74 -8.24 -7.06 8.54
C ALA A 74 -7.33 -6.46 7.46
N LEU A 75 -6.06 -6.17 7.77
CA LEU A 75 -5.09 -5.65 6.79
C LEU A 75 -4.80 -6.64 5.66
N LEU A 76 -4.62 -7.93 5.97
CA LEU A 76 -4.38 -8.95 4.96
C LEU A 76 -5.59 -9.09 4.03
N ARG A 77 -6.81 -9.07 4.59
CA ARG A 77 -8.03 -9.08 3.80
C ARG A 77 -8.13 -7.86 2.86
N GLY A 78 -7.80 -6.67 3.38
CA GLY A 78 -7.77 -5.45 2.58
C GLY A 78 -6.71 -5.48 1.46
N LEU A 79 -5.58 -6.15 1.69
CA LEU A 79 -4.51 -6.35 0.70
C LEU A 79 -4.87 -7.36 -0.39
N ASP A 80 -5.50 -8.48 -0.01
CA ASP A 80 -5.93 -9.51 -0.95
C ASP A 80 -7.11 -9.03 -1.81
N GLY A 81 -7.71 -7.88 -1.47
CA GLY A 81 -8.80 -7.27 -2.21
C GLY A 81 -10.06 -8.10 -2.08
N ALA A 82 -10.55 -8.26 -0.84
CA ALA A 82 -11.80 -8.96 -0.55
C ALA A 82 -12.85 -8.69 -1.63
N ASP A 83 -13.31 -9.80 -2.22
CA ASP A 83 -14.23 -9.90 -3.37
C ASP A 83 -15.38 -8.89 -3.35
#